data_AF-A0A1W5Z9B7-F1
#
_entry.id   AF-A0A1W5Z9B7-F1
#
_cell.length_a   1.000
_cell.length_b   1.000
_cell.length_c   1.000
_cell.angle_alpha   90.00
_cell.angle_beta   90.00
_cell.angle_gamma   90.00
#
_symmetry.space_group_name_H-M   'P 1'
#
loop_
_entity.id
_entity.type
_entity.pdbx_description
1 polymer ?
#
loop_
_entity_poly.entity_id
_entity_poly.type
_entity_poly.pdbx_seq_one_letter_code
_entity_poly.pdbx_strand_id
1 'polypeptide(L)'
;MSEGFYGSFAEALDDLTRRAVAALEPGDPFAIFGHSMGAYLALELERRLESLGLRADRLFLSGRGTPDYRHVLSRPVRELSDQELIAGLDVYGGLPDAIARHELMRTLFLPIIRADFHLLEDGARSIDEHVPVRSPLTLLNGEDDASAQQAPPGVWEALSTSGVEFHSYAGGHFFIDENLQSIIELIVEKTKRGLEKDGVSFQG
;
A
#
# COMPACT_ATOMS: atom_id res chain seq x y z
N MET A 1 -21.53 -7.02 13.18
CA MET A 1 -21.61 -7.72 11.86
C MET A 1 -20.18 -7.83 11.39
N SER A 2 -19.65 -9.05 11.20
CA SER A 2 -18.33 -9.18 10.57
C SER A 2 -18.47 -8.71 9.13
N GLU A 3 -17.80 -7.62 8.74
CA GLU A 3 -17.65 -7.30 7.33
C GLU A 3 -17.02 -8.54 6.64
N GLY A 4 -17.66 -9.02 5.57
CA GLY A 4 -17.14 -10.13 4.79
C GLY A 4 -15.87 -9.72 4.02
N PHE A 5 -15.14 -10.70 3.50
CA PHE A 5 -14.03 -10.41 2.58
C PHE A 5 -14.57 -9.81 1.29
N TYR A 6 -13.84 -8.85 0.72
CA TYR A 6 -14.09 -8.39 -0.64
C TYR A 6 -13.88 -9.55 -1.63
N GLY A 7 -14.72 -9.63 -2.66
CA GLY A 7 -14.64 -10.65 -3.70
C GLY A 7 -13.68 -10.31 -4.84
N SER A 8 -13.25 -9.06 -4.97
CA SER A 8 -12.34 -8.59 -6.02
C SER A 8 -11.60 -7.31 -5.64
N PHE A 9 -10.48 -7.03 -6.31
CA PHE A 9 -9.73 -5.78 -6.08
C PHE A 9 -10.59 -4.56 -6.42
N ALA A 10 -11.36 -4.66 -7.50
CA ALA A 10 -12.28 -3.62 -7.92
C ALA A 10 -13.34 -3.31 -6.86
N GLU A 11 -13.90 -4.33 -6.20
CA GLU A 11 -14.89 -4.14 -5.13
C GLU A 11 -14.29 -3.42 -3.92
N ALA A 12 -13.09 -3.82 -3.48
CA ALA A 12 -12.38 -3.14 -2.41
C ALA A 12 -12.10 -1.67 -2.77
N LEU A 13 -11.69 -1.42 -4.01
CA LEU A 13 -11.41 -0.08 -4.50
C LEU A 13 -12.67 0.77 -4.65
N ASP A 14 -13.80 0.19 -5.08
CA ASP A 14 -15.11 0.85 -5.16
C ASP A 14 -15.59 1.27 -3.76
N ASP A 15 -15.44 0.40 -2.78
CA ASP A 15 -15.77 0.68 -1.38
C ASP A 15 -14.91 1.83 -0.83
N LEU A 16 -13.59 1.75 -1.01
CA LEU A 16 -12.65 2.80 -0.60
C LEU A 16 -12.95 4.14 -1.27
N THR A 17 -13.22 4.13 -2.59
CA THR A 17 -13.57 5.34 -3.35
C THR A 17 -14.82 5.98 -2.77
N ARG A 18 -15.86 5.19 -2.50
CA ARG A 18 -17.11 5.67 -1.92
C ARG A 18 -16.91 6.28 -0.54
N ARG A 19 -16.11 5.64 0.32
CA ARG A 19 -15.80 6.14 1.67
C ARG A 19 -14.99 7.44 1.61
N ALA A 20 -13.99 7.51 0.72
CA ALA A 20 -13.17 8.70 0.53
C ALA A 20 -13.99 9.90 0.04
N VAL A 21 -14.81 9.72 -1.01
CA VAL A 21 -15.67 10.78 -1.55
C VAL A 21 -16.71 11.26 -0.52
N ALA A 22 -17.19 10.38 0.35
CA ALA A 22 -18.11 10.76 1.43
C ALA A 22 -17.43 11.55 2.57
N ALA A 23 -16.10 11.47 2.69
CA ALA A 23 -15.32 12.06 3.77
C ALA A 23 -14.53 13.31 3.37
N LEU A 24 -14.42 13.59 2.06
CA LEU A 24 -13.60 14.67 1.51
C LEU A 24 -14.49 15.67 0.77
N GLU A 25 -14.32 16.95 1.06
CA GLU A 25 -14.88 18.02 0.25
C GLU A 25 -13.87 18.52 -0.80
N PRO A 26 -14.32 19.04 -1.95
CA PRO A 26 -13.42 19.63 -2.93
C PRO A 26 -12.56 20.75 -2.32
N GLY A 27 -11.24 20.57 -2.37
CA GLY A 27 -10.26 21.52 -1.83
C GLY A 27 -9.76 21.21 -0.43
N ASP A 28 -10.30 20.18 0.24
CA ASP A 28 -9.73 19.70 1.49
C ASP A 28 -8.33 19.12 1.25
N PRO A 29 -7.33 19.50 2.07
CA PRO A 29 -6.02 18.90 2.00
C PRO A 29 -6.06 17.51 2.64
N PHE A 30 -5.56 16.51 1.93
CA PHE A 30 -5.44 15.15 2.44
C PHE A 30 -4.23 14.44 1.87
N ALA A 31 -3.79 13.39 2.53
CA ALA A 31 -2.76 12.48 2.05
C ALA A 31 -3.25 11.04 2.20
N ILE A 32 -2.74 10.15 1.35
CA ILE A 32 -3.07 8.73 1.39
C ILE A 32 -1.84 7.96 1.85
N PHE A 33 -2.01 7.10 2.85
CA PHE A 33 -0.99 6.16 3.28
C PHE A 33 -1.46 4.73 3.00
N GLY A 34 -0.60 3.92 2.39
CA GLY A 34 -0.87 2.51 2.14
C GLY A 34 0.35 1.65 2.41
N HIS A 35 0.18 0.57 3.18
CA HIS A 35 1.24 -0.39 3.47
C HIS A 35 0.96 -1.76 2.82
N SER A 36 1.98 -2.40 2.27
CA SER A 36 1.91 -3.70 1.61
C SER A 36 0.82 -3.73 0.51
N MET A 37 -0.29 -4.47 0.67
CA MET A 37 -1.41 -4.42 -0.27
C MET A 37 -2.09 -3.04 -0.31
N GLY A 38 -2.08 -2.31 0.81
CA GLY A 38 -2.63 -0.96 0.88
C GLY A 38 -1.89 0.04 -0.01
N ALA A 39 -0.60 -0.15 -0.28
CA ALA A 39 0.17 0.73 -1.16
C ALA A 39 -0.39 0.72 -2.60
N TYR A 40 -0.76 -0.46 -3.06
CA TYR A 40 -1.42 -0.68 -4.33
C TYR A 40 -2.81 -0.04 -4.38
N LEU A 41 -3.64 -0.32 -3.38
CA LEU A 41 -4.96 0.29 -3.27
C LEU A 41 -4.88 1.82 -3.20
N ALA A 42 -3.87 2.38 -2.53
CA ALA A 42 -3.64 3.82 -2.43
C ALA A 42 -3.34 4.45 -3.79
N LEU A 43 -2.50 3.81 -4.61
CA LEU A 43 -2.18 4.31 -5.96
C LEU A 43 -3.42 4.31 -6.86
N GLU A 44 -4.19 3.21 -6.86
CA GLU A 44 -5.41 3.12 -7.66
C GLU A 44 -6.53 4.02 -7.15
N LEU A 45 -6.62 4.20 -5.83
CA LEU A 45 -7.56 5.13 -5.21
C LEU A 45 -7.25 6.55 -5.67
N GLU A 46 -5.98 6.96 -5.66
CA GLU A 46 -5.61 8.29 -6.12
C GLU A 46 -5.97 8.51 -7.59
N ARG A 47 -5.70 7.54 -8.47
CA ARG A 47 -6.08 7.64 -9.90
C ARG A 47 -7.58 7.90 -10.06
N ARG A 48 -8.42 7.21 -9.26
CA ARG A 48 -9.87 7.42 -9.26
C ARG A 48 -10.25 8.78 -8.70
N LEU A 49 -9.70 9.17 -7.55
CA LEU A 49 -9.98 10.47 -6.92
C LEU A 49 -9.60 11.62 -7.86
N GLU A 50 -8.45 11.54 -8.55
CA GLU A 50 -8.01 12.54 -9.50
C GLU A 50 -9.00 12.74 -10.66
N SER A 51 -9.60 11.65 -11.15
CA SER A 51 -10.65 11.71 -12.19
C SER A 51 -11.94 12.35 -11.69
N LEU A 52 -12.17 12.37 -10.37
CA LEU A 52 -13.29 13.01 -9.70
C LEU A 52 -12.97 14.45 -9.27
N GLY A 53 -11.77 14.95 -9.57
CA GLY A 53 -11.32 16.29 -9.21
C GLY A 53 -10.81 16.44 -7.77
N LEU A 54 -10.65 15.33 -7.04
CA LEU A 54 -10.00 15.29 -5.73
C LEU A 54 -8.55 14.85 -5.93
N ARG A 55 -7.60 15.47 -5.23
CA ARG A 55 -6.18 15.12 -5.39
C ARG A 55 -5.51 15.15 -4.03
N ALA A 56 -4.80 14.08 -3.69
CA ALA A 56 -4.00 14.07 -2.48
C ALA A 56 -2.81 15.03 -2.60
N ASP A 57 -2.42 15.65 -1.50
CA ASP A 57 -1.19 16.44 -1.45
C ASP A 57 0.05 15.54 -1.58
N ARG A 58 -0.08 14.28 -1.16
CA ARG A 58 0.97 13.27 -1.22
C ARG A 58 0.43 11.85 -1.00
N LEU A 59 1.08 10.88 -1.63
CA LEU A 59 0.92 9.46 -1.32
C LEU A 59 2.15 8.96 -0.59
N PHE A 60 1.92 8.16 0.45
CA PHE A 60 2.94 7.40 1.16
C PHE A 60 2.71 5.92 0.90
N LEU A 61 3.60 5.29 0.13
CA LEU A 61 3.50 3.90 -0.27
C LEU A 61 4.58 3.12 0.46
N SER A 62 4.17 2.18 1.31
CA SER A 62 5.03 1.53 2.30
C SER A 62 5.11 0.02 2.10
N GLY A 63 6.28 -0.57 2.33
CA GLY A 63 6.48 -2.03 2.31
C GLY A 63 6.17 -2.62 0.94
N ARG A 64 6.65 -1.97 -0.12
CA ARG A 64 6.46 -2.48 -1.47
C ARG A 64 7.57 -2.04 -2.41
N GLY A 65 8.27 -3.02 -2.99
CA GLY A 65 9.35 -2.72 -3.93
C GLY A 65 8.92 -2.46 -5.34
N THR A 66 7.87 -3.08 -5.84
CA THR A 66 7.45 -2.93 -7.23
C THR A 66 5.99 -2.49 -7.32
N PRO A 67 5.66 -1.57 -8.24
CA PRO A 67 4.26 -1.32 -8.58
C PRO A 67 3.66 -2.47 -9.41
N ASP A 68 4.46 -3.43 -9.89
CA ASP A 68 3.99 -4.59 -10.64
C ASP A 68 3.28 -5.61 -9.73
N TYR A 69 2.00 -5.81 -10.00
CA TYR A 69 1.11 -6.70 -9.26
C TYR A 69 1.23 -8.18 -9.69
N ARG A 70 1.84 -8.45 -10.85
CA ARG A 70 1.75 -9.75 -11.56
C ARG A 70 2.66 -10.84 -10.99
N HIS A 71 3.54 -10.50 -10.04
CA HIS A 71 4.58 -11.40 -9.53
C HIS A 71 4.69 -11.46 -7.99
N VAL A 72 3.62 -11.09 -7.27
CA VAL A 72 3.60 -11.13 -5.80
C VAL A 72 3.79 -12.57 -5.26
N LEU A 73 3.26 -13.58 -5.96
CA LEU A 73 3.46 -15.00 -5.69
C LEU A 73 3.94 -15.73 -6.96
N SER A 74 4.68 -16.83 -6.79
CA SER A 74 5.19 -17.63 -7.90
C SER A 74 4.11 -18.46 -8.63
N ARG A 75 2.98 -18.71 -7.96
CA ARG A 75 1.82 -19.45 -8.46
C ARG A 75 0.54 -18.84 -7.88
N PRO A 76 -0.62 -19.03 -8.52
CA PRO A 76 -1.89 -18.51 -7.99
C PRO A 76 -2.16 -19.03 -6.58
N VAL A 77 -2.55 -18.14 -5.67
CA VAL A 77 -2.71 -18.41 -4.25
C VAL A 77 -3.71 -19.54 -4.02
N ARG A 78 -4.77 -19.62 -4.84
CA ARG A 78 -5.77 -20.69 -4.80
C ARG A 78 -5.18 -22.11 -4.99
N GLU A 79 -4.00 -22.21 -5.60
CA GLU A 79 -3.31 -23.48 -5.87
C GLU A 79 -2.29 -23.85 -4.79
N LEU A 80 -2.01 -22.94 -3.85
CA LEU A 80 -1.07 -23.17 -2.77
C LEU A 80 -1.76 -23.88 -1.60
N SER A 81 -1.13 -24.91 -1.05
CA SER A 81 -1.44 -25.39 0.29
C SER A 81 -1.11 -24.33 1.35
N ASP A 82 -1.63 -24.49 2.56
CA ASP A 82 -1.32 -23.59 3.66
C ASP A 82 0.18 -23.56 4.00
N GLN A 83 0.87 -24.69 3.87
CA GLN A 83 2.32 -24.76 4.08
C GLN A 83 3.08 -24.00 3.00
N GLU A 84 2.68 -24.13 1.74
CA GLU A 84 3.29 -23.38 0.63
C GLU A 84 3.01 -21.87 0.74
N LEU A 85 1.80 -21.49 1.17
CA LEU A 85 1.47 -20.09 1.43
C LEU A 85 2.34 -19.53 2.57
N ILE A 86 2.48 -20.25 3.69
CA ILE A 86 3.34 -19.85 4.80
C ILE A 86 4.79 -19.69 4.34
N ALA A 87 5.33 -20.64 3.58
CA ALA A 87 6.69 -20.55 3.05
C ALA A 87 6.85 -19.35 2.09
N GLY A 88 5.82 -19.01 1.32
CA GLY A 88 5.80 -17.81 0.49
C GLY A 88 5.81 -16.50 1.28
N LEU A 89 5.27 -16.51 2.51
CA LEU A 89 5.27 -15.33 3.39
C LEU A 89 6.65 -14.98 3.92
N ASP A 90 7.63 -15.89 3.90
CA ASP A 90 8.98 -15.62 4.41
C ASP A 90 9.67 -14.45 3.67
N VAL A 91 9.33 -14.23 2.40
CA VAL A 91 9.78 -13.06 1.61
C VAL A 91 9.31 -11.74 2.23
N TYR A 92 8.17 -11.76 2.93
CA TYR A 92 7.56 -10.63 3.61
C TYR A 92 7.83 -10.65 5.12
N GLY A 93 8.88 -11.34 5.57
CA GLY A 93 9.23 -11.48 6.99
C GLY A 93 8.45 -12.58 7.73
N GLY A 94 7.69 -13.40 7.00
CA GLY A 94 6.98 -14.55 7.53
C GLY A 94 5.70 -14.19 8.29
N LEU A 95 5.10 -15.21 8.91
CA LEU A 95 4.04 -14.98 9.89
C LEU A 95 4.65 -14.51 11.22
N PRO A 96 4.03 -13.55 11.92
CA PRO A 96 4.37 -13.26 13.31
C PRO A 96 4.41 -14.53 14.14
N ASP A 97 5.39 -14.64 15.05
CA ASP A 97 5.60 -15.83 15.89
C ASP A 97 4.32 -16.27 16.62
N ALA A 98 3.52 -15.30 17.07
CA ALA A 98 2.24 -15.52 17.74
C ALA A 98 1.20 -16.24 16.85
N ILE A 99 1.29 -16.07 15.52
CA ILE A 99 0.44 -16.77 14.55
C ILE A 99 1.11 -18.08 14.14
N ALA A 100 2.40 -18.05 13.81
CA ALA A 100 3.14 -19.21 13.31
C ALA A 100 3.12 -20.41 14.27
N ARG A 101 3.22 -20.16 15.58
CA ARG A 101 3.34 -21.22 16.61
C ARG A 101 2.01 -21.81 17.06
N HIS A 102 0.88 -21.23 16.67
CA HIS A 102 -0.45 -21.66 17.14
C HIS A 102 -1.34 -22.10 15.98
N GLU A 103 -1.72 -23.39 15.96
CA GLU A 103 -2.59 -23.96 14.92
C GLU A 103 -3.93 -23.21 14.78
N LEU A 104 -4.60 -22.93 15.89
CA LEU A 104 -5.84 -22.16 15.89
C LEU A 104 -5.66 -20.77 15.25
N MET A 105 -4.54 -20.09 15.52
CA MET A 105 -4.25 -18.79 14.91
C MET A 105 -4.04 -18.92 13.41
N ARG A 106 -3.29 -19.93 12.95
CA ARG A 106 -3.13 -20.20 11.51
C ARG A 106 -4.48 -20.46 10.83
N THR A 107 -5.35 -21.28 11.44
CA THR A 107 -6.70 -21.55 10.92
C THR A 107 -7.55 -20.29 10.76
N LEU A 108 -7.36 -19.29 11.63
CA LEU A 108 -8.10 -18.03 11.58
C LEU A 108 -7.49 -17.01 10.59
N PHE A 109 -6.17 -16.90 10.53
CA PHE A 109 -5.48 -15.87 9.75
C PHE A 109 -5.17 -16.26 8.31
N LEU A 110 -4.88 -17.53 8.03
CA LEU A 110 -4.55 -17.97 6.66
C LEU A 110 -5.69 -17.72 5.66
N PRO A 111 -6.99 -17.88 5.99
CA PRO A 111 -8.07 -17.50 5.09
C PRO A 111 -8.06 -16.00 4.74
N ILE A 112 -7.73 -15.13 5.70
CA ILE A 112 -7.64 -13.67 5.50
C ILE A 112 -6.49 -13.35 4.54
N ILE A 113 -5.30 -13.89 4.84
CA ILE A 113 -4.10 -13.70 4.02
C ILE A 113 -4.33 -14.21 2.59
N ARG A 114 -4.98 -15.37 2.47
CA ARG A 114 -5.31 -15.96 1.17
C ARG A 114 -6.28 -15.08 0.39
N ALA A 115 -7.25 -14.46 1.06
CA ALA A 115 -8.16 -13.50 0.43
C ALA A 115 -7.39 -12.27 -0.08
N ASP A 116 -6.48 -11.71 0.72
CA ASP A 116 -5.67 -10.55 0.33
C ASP A 116 -4.80 -10.83 -0.91
N PHE A 117 -4.11 -11.96 -0.96
CA PHE A 117 -3.36 -12.35 -2.16
C PHE A 117 -4.28 -12.61 -3.36
N HIS A 118 -5.48 -13.13 -3.13
CA HIS A 118 -6.44 -13.31 -4.21
C HIS A 118 -6.87 -11.97 -4.82
N LEU A 119 -7.08 -10.94 -3.99
CA LEU A 119 -7.35 -9.58 -4.45
C LEU A 119 -6.17 -9.04 -5.26
N LEU A 120 -4.93 -9.23 -4.81
CA LEU A 120 -3.74 -8.79 -5.55
C LEU A 120 -3.65 -9.44 -6.94
N GLU A 121 -3.89 -10.74 -7.03
CA GLU A 121 -3.92 -11.47 -8.31
C GLU A 121 -5.05 -11.02 -9.25
N ASP A 122 -6.16 -10.56 -8.70
CA ASP A 122 -7.27 -10.01 -9.44
C ASP A 122 -6.98 -8.58 -9.95
N GLY A 123 -6.40 -7.74 -9.09
CA GLY A 123 -5.92 -6.40 -9.46
C GLY A 123 -4.90 -6.45 -10.59
N ALA A 124 -3.94 -7.38 -10.49
CA ALA A 124 -2.90 -7.59 -11.51
C ALA A 124 -3.42 -7.89 -12.92
N ARG A 125 -4.66 -8.38 -13.04
CA ARG A 125 -5.31 -8.69 -14.32
C ARG A 125 -6.18 -7.56 -14.84
N SER A 126 -6.57 -6.61 -13.99
CA SER A 126 -7.65 -5.66 -14.26
C SER A 126 -7.20 -4.20 -14.29
N ILE A 127 -5.99 -3.90 -13.83
CA ILE A 127 -5.49 -2.54 -13.66
C ILE A 127 -4.38 -2.23 -14.68
N ASP A 128 -4.46 -1.05 -15.30
CA ASP A 128 -3.33 -0.51 -16.07
C ASP A 128 -2.34 0.16 -15.12
N GLU A 129 -1.26 -0.55 -14.80
CA GLU A 129 -0.24 -0.08 -13.87
C GLU A 129 0.57 1.13 -14.39
N HIS A 130 0.46 1.51 -15.67
CA HIS A 130 1.32 2.55 -16.28
C HIS A 130 0.74 3.97 -16.23
N VAL A 131 -0.46 4.16 -15.70
CA VAL A 131 -1.07 5.50 -15.62
C VAL A 131 -0.43 6.29 -14.46
N PRO A 132 0.30 7.39 -14.71
CA PRO A 132 0.88 8.17 -13.63
C PRO A 132 -0.18 8.96 -12.88
N VAL A 133 0.05 9.18 -11.60
CA VAL A 133 -0.69 10.17 -10.79
C VAL A 133 -0.02 11.55 -10.86
N ARG A 134 -0.78 12.59 -10.56
CA ARG A 134 -0.28 13.97 -10.41
C ARG A 134 0.25 14.23 -9.01
N SER A 135 -0.11 13.41 -8.04
CA SER A 135 0.35 13.55 -6.66
C SER A 135 1.80 13.07 -6.49
N PRO A 136 2.62 13.75 -5.68
CA PRO A 136 3.98 13.29 -5.39
C PRO A 136 3.94 12.00 -4.56
N LEU A 137 4.92 11.12 -4.77
CA LEU A 137 5.03 9.85 -4.05
C LEU A 137 6.18 9.90 -3.04
N THR A 138 5.95 9.31 -1.87
CA THR A 138 6.98 9.00 -0.88
C THR A 138 6.95 7.50 -0.63
N LEU A 139 8.03 6.82 -1.02
CA LEU A 139 8.19 5.39 -0.86
C LEU A 139 8.95 5.10 0.43
N LEU A 140 8.40 4.19 1.23
CA LEU A 140 8.92 3.80 2.55
C LEU A 140 9.22 2.30 2.52
N ASN A 141 10.47 1.90 2.66
CA ASN A 141 10.83 0.47 2.65
C ASN A 141 11.80 0.11 3.78
N GLY A 142 11.73 -1.15 4.21
CA GLY A 142 12.73 -1.75 5.09
C GLY A 142 14.01 -2.05 4.32
N GLU A 143 15.17 -1.82 4.92
CA GLU A 143 16.48 -2.17 4.34
C GLU A 143 16.60 -3.67 4.05
N ASP A 144 15.96 -4.49 4.90
CA ASP A 144 15.93 -5.95 4.79
C ASP A 144 14.62 -6.47 4.16
N ASP A 145 13.77 -5.59 3.64
CA ASP A 145 12.55 -6.00 2.92
C ASP A 145 12.93 -6.54 1.53
N ALA A 146 12.91 -7.87 1.39
CA ALA A 146 13.22 -8.54 0.14
C ALA A 146 12.24 -8.17 -0.99
N SER A 147 11.02 -7.73 -0.67
CA SER A 147 10.08 -7.23 -1.67
C SER A 147 10.53 -5.89 -2.27
N ALA A 148 11.23 -5.05 -1.48
CA ALA A 148 11.73 -3.73 -1.87
C ALA A 148 12.78 -3.80 -2.99
N GLN A 149 13.51 -4.91 -3.08
CA GLN A 149 14.65 -5.09 -3.97
C GLN A 149 14.27 -5.54 -5.40
N GLN A 150 12.97 -5.71 -5.68
CA GLN A 150 12.50 -6.31 -6.94
C GLN A 150 12.11 -5.29 -8.04
N ALA A 151 12.09 -3.98 -7.76
CA ALA A 151 11.74 -3.00 -8.79
C ALA A 151 12.86 -2.80 -9.81
N PRO A 152 12.54 -2.81 -11.12
CA PRO A 152 13.41 -2.22 -12.13
C PRO A 152 13.66 -0.74 -11.83
N PRO A 153 14.87 -0.21 -12.11
CA PRO A 153 15.15 1.21 -11.96
C PRO A 153 14.16 2.08 -12.76
N GLY A 154 13.68 3.17 -12.17
CA GLY A 154 12.81 4.14 -12.86
C GLY A 154 11.32 3.80 -12.90
N VAL A 155 10.92 2.61 -12.43
CA VAL A 155 9.52 2.17 -12.52
C VAL A 155 8.59 3.02 -11.66
N TRP A 156 9.04 3.43 -10.48
CA TRP A 156 8.25 4.27 -9.57
C TRP A 156 8.20 5.71 -10.03
N GLU A 157 9.31 6.23 -10.54
CA GLU A 157 9.43 7.57 -11.09
C GLU A 157 8.48 7.78 -12.27
N ALA A 158 8.21 6.73 -13.04
CA ALA A 158 7.23 6.77 -14.12
C ALA A 158 5.78 6.92 -13.64
N LEU A 159 5.49 6.67 -12.35
CA LEU A 159 4.13 6.67 -11.80
C LEU A 159 3.72 7.99 -11.16
N SER A 160 4.59 9.00 -11.14
CA SER A 160 4.22 10.34 -10.69
C SER A 160 4.78 11.43 -11.59
N THR A 161 3.91 12.36 -11.97
CA THR A 161 4.31 13.56 -12.71
C THR A 161 4.83 14.68 -11.81
N SER A 162 4.72 14.55 -10.48
CA SER A 162 5.21 15.53 -9.49
C SER A 162 6.47 15.08 -8.75
N GLY A 163 6.95 13.86 -9.01
CA GLY A 163 8.20 13.32 -8.47
C GLY A 163 8.00 12.28 -7.38
N VAL A 164 9.10 11.58 -7.09
CA VAL A 164 9.15 10.45 -6.15
C VAL A 164 10.32 10.63 -5.19
N GLU A 165 10.08 10.37 -3.92
CA GLU A 165 11.08 10.38 -2.85
C GLU A 165 11.17 9.00 -2.21
N PHE A 166 12.38 8.53 -1.93
CA PHE A 166 12.63 7.21 -1.35
C PHE A 166 13.20 7.37 0.06
N HIS A 167 12.66 6.59 1.00
CA HIS A 167 13.09 6.55 2.39
C HIS A 167 13.24 5.09 2.84
N SER A 168 14.40 4.76 3.38
CA SER A 168 14.71 3.44 3.91
C SER A 168 14.77 3.46 5.44
N TYR A 169 14.32 2.38 6.06
CA TYR A 169 14.32 2.19 7.51
C TYR A 169 14.95 0.85 7.86
N ALA A 170 15.60 0.76 9.01
CA ALA A 170 16.08 -0.53 9.51
C ALA A 170 14.90 -1.49 9.72
N GLY A 171 15.07 -2.75 9.31
CA GLY A 171 14.07 -3.81 9.46
C GLY A 171 13.59 -4.41 8.14
N GLY A 172 12.78 -5.46 8.26
CA GLY A 172 12.17 -6.18 7.14
C GLY A 172 10.84 -5.55 6.68
N HIS A 173 9.94 -6.36 6.14
CA HIS A 173 8.66 -5.88 5.60
C HIS A 173 7.81 -5.07 6.60
N PHE A 174 7.81 -5.49 7.87
CA PHE A 174 7.10 -4.83 8.96
C PHE A 174 7.97 -3.79 9.70
N PHE A 175 8.95 -3.17 9.03
CA PHE A 175 9.78 -2.08 9.60
C PHE A 175 8.94 -0.95 10.23
N ILE A 176 7.69 -0.77 9.78
CA ILE A 176 6.78 0.25 10.28
C ILE A 176 6.53 0.17 11.80
N ASP A 177 6.53 -1.04 12.38
CA ASP A 177 6.25 -1.22 13.80
C ASP A 177 7.37 -0.65 14.68
N GLU A 178 8.62 -0.87 14.27
CA GLU A 178 9.80 -0.39 15.00
C GLU A 178 10.13 1.07 14.69
N ASN A 179 9.72 1.58 13.52
CA ASN A 179 10.05 2.92 13.03
C ASN A 179 8.87 3.90 13.07
N LEU A 180 7.75 3.53 13.71
CA LEU A 180 6.48 4.25 13.68
C LEU A 180 6.62 5.77 13.92
N GLN A 181 7.36 6.15 14.95
CA GLN A 181 7.53 7.55 15.32
C GLN A 181 8.21 8.36 14.20
N SER A 182 9.28 7.83 13.63
CA SER A 182 10.02 8.49 12.54
C SER A 182 9.22 8.57 11.24
N ILE A 183 8.35 7.57 10.98
CA ILE A 183 7.45 7.57 9.83
C ILE A 183 6.35 8.62 10.02
N ILE A 184 5.78 8.74 11.21
CA ILE A 184 4.79 9.79 11.53
C ILE A 184 5.41 11.18 11.36
N GLU A 185 6.64 11.39 11.86
CA GLU A 185 7.36 12.65 11.70
C GLU A 185 7.56 13.03 10.23
N LEU A 186 7.95 12.06 9.40
CA LEU A 186 8.07 12.25 7.96
C LEU A 186 6.72 12.60 7.32
N ILE A 187 5.64 11.88 7.65
CA ILE A 187 4.30 12.15 7.13
C ILE A 187 3.89 13.59 7.47
N VAL A 188 4.08 14.00 8.72
CA VAL A 188 3.74 15.36 9.18
C VAL A 188 4.60 16.41 8.47
N GLU A 189 5.90 16.18 8.32
CA GLU A 189 6.80 17.10 7.60
C GLU A 189 6.35 17.31 6.14
N LYS A 190 6.07 16.21 5.45
CA LYS A 190 5.79 16.21 4.01
C LYS A 190 4.39 16.70 3.67
N THR A 191 3.44 16.59 4.59
CA THR A 191 2.09 17.15 4.45
C THR A 191 2.04 18.64 4.81
N LYS A 192 2.78 19.08 5.85
CA LYS A 192 2.90 20.52 6.18
C LYS A 192 3.52 21.37 5.08
N ARG A 193 4.58 20.87 4.42
CA ARG A 193 5.21 21.59 3.29
C ARG A 193 4.30 21.74 2.07
N GLY A 194 3.29 20.88 1.90
CA GLY A 194 2.25 21.06 0.89
C GLY A 194 1.32 22.22 1.25
N LEU A 195 0.83 22.21 2.49
CA LEU A 195 -0.07 23.24 3.04
C LEU A 195 0.54 24.65 3.04
N GLU A 196 1.84 24.78 3.36
CA GLU A 196 2.54 26.06 3.33
C GLU A 196 2.73 26.61 1.91
N LYS A 197 2.90 25.74 0.90
CA LYS A 197 2.98 26.15 -0.51
C LYS A 197 1.64 26.64 -1.05
N ASP A 198 0.54 26.08 -0.55
CA ASP A 198 -0.83 26.48 -0.91
C ASP A 198 -1.39 27.60 -0.01
N GLY A 199 -0.54 28.23 0.81
CA GLY A 199 -0.86 29.44 1.56
C GLY A 199 -1.59 29.22 2.89
N VAL A 200 -1.67 27.99 3.39
CA VAL A 200 -2.26 27.66 4.70
C VAL A 200 -1.17 27.71 5.78
N SER A 201 -1.13 28.79 6.57
CA SER A 201 -0.24 28.91 7.72
C SER A 201 -0.89 28.34 8.99
N PHE A 202 -0.21 27.42 9.68
CA PHE A 202 -0.62 27.00 11.02
C PHE A 202 -0.01 27.96 12.06
N GLN A 203 -0.87 28.72 12.76
CA GLN A 203 -0.46 29.39 13.99
C GLN A 203 -0.40 28.33 15.11
N GLY A 204 0.75 28.26 15.77
CA GLY A 204 1.07 27.27 16.82
C GLY A 204 0.37 27.51 18.15
#